data_AF-A0AAW4BKW2-F1
#
_entry.id   AF-A0AAW4BKW2-F1
#
_cell.length_a   1.000
_cell.length_b   1.000
_cell.length_c   1.000
_cell.angle_alpha   90.00
_cell.angle_beta   90.00
_cell.angle_gamma   90.00
#
_symmetry.space_group_name_H-M   'P 1'
#
loop_
_entity.id
_entity.type
_entity.pdbx_description
1 polymer ?
#
loop_
_entity_poly.entity_id
_entity_poly.type
_entity_poly.pdbx_seq_one_letter_code
_entity_poly.pdbx_strand_id
1 'polypeptide(L)'
;SPLLHALEGQRMNIFNDDEIHNKLKSLYMRTTPKGNVTFSKADRIFRFYRSLISDGYESVRESYSVRASFYNHLNELLVAGFSKAQIQNLQGQGKDNVIPLLQVINVDFDNQRPDWYVEPQVG
;
A
#
# COMPACT_ATOMS: atom_id res chain seq x y z
N SER A 1 6.61 -27.39 -12.46
CA SER A 1 5.43 -26.83 -11.76
C SER A 1 4.79 -25.74 -12.58
N PRO A 2 3.56 -25.94 -13.11
CA PRO A 2 2.87 -24.98 -13.99
C PRO A 2 2.42 -23.69 -13.29
N LEU A 3 2.38 -23.69 -11.95
CA LEU A 3 2.07 -22.51 -11.13
C LEU A 3 3.05 -21.34 -11.34
N LEU A 4 4.31 -21.62 -11.68
CA LEU A 4 5.34 -20.57 -11.84
C LEU A 4 5.25 -19.86 -13.20
N HIS A 5 4.85 -20.56 -14.27
CA HIS A 5 4.72 -19.96 -15.60
C HIS A 5 3.52 -19.00 -15.71
N ALA A 6 2.45 -19.21 -14.92
CA ALA A 6 1.33 -18.27 -14.84
C ALA A 6 1.73 -16.94 -14.17
N LEU A 7 2.76 -16.96 -13.32
CA LEU A 7 3.30 -15.77 -12.64
C LEU A 7 4.34 -15.03 -13.50
N GLU A 8 5.01 -15.72 -14.43
CA GLU A 8 6.00 -15.11 -15.35
C GLU A 8 5.37 -14.14 -16.35
N GLY A 9 4.11 -14.38 -16.75
CA GLY A 9 3.33 -13.48 -17.62
C GLY A 9 2.75 -12.26 -16.90
N GLN A 10 2.71 -12.27 -15.57
CA GLN A 10 2.39 -11.11 -14.72
C GLN A 10 3.67 -10.37 -14.32
N ARG A 11 4.55 -10.10 -15.29
CA ARG A 11 5.50 -9.01 -15.17
C ARG A 11 4.72 -7.70 -15.14
N MET A 12 4.26 -7.38 -13.93
CA MET A 12 4.19 -6.04 -13.38
C MET A 12 3.80 -4.97 -14.41
N ASN A 13 2.50 -4.76 -14.58
CA ASN A 13 2.09 -3.36 -14.73
C ASN A 13 2.57 -2.68 -13.45
N ILE A 14 3.69 -1.98 -13.57
CA ILE A 14 4.00 -0.80 -12.76
C ILE A 14 2.65 -0.13 -12.59
N PHE A 15 2.06 -0.19 -11.38
CA PHE A 15 0.80 0.48 -11.13
C PHE A 15 0.93 1.86 -11.75
N ASN A 16 0.06 2.18 -12.70
CA ASN A 16 0.13 3.49 -13.33
C ASN A 16 0.04 4.49 -12.18
N ASP A 17 1.01 5.40 -12.07
CA ASP A 17 1.06 6.44 -11.04
C ASP A 17 -0.32 7.13 -10.91
N ASP A 18 -1.04 7.24 -12.03
CA ASP A 18 -2.41 7.74 -12.10
C ASP A 18 -3.43 6.88 -11.33
N GLU A 19 -3.36 5.54 -11.39
CA GLU A 19 -4.26 4.65 -10.66
C GLU A 19 -4.08 4.79 -9.15
N ILE A 20 -2.84 4.83 -8.67
CA ILE A 20 -2.53 5.05 -7.25
C ILE A 20 -3.02 6.43 -6.83
N HIS A 21 -2.77 7.46 -7.65
CA HIS A 21 -3.21 8.81 -7.34
C HIS A 21 -4.74 8.92 -7.28
N ASN A 22 -5.44 8.30 -8.23
CA ASN A 22 -6.90 8.28 -8.27
C ASN A 22 -7.50 7.51 -7.08
N LYS A 23 -6.89 6.39 -6.67
CA LYS A 23 -7.28 5.65 -5.46
C LYS A 23 -7.12 6.53 -4.22
N LEU A 24 -5.98 7.21 -4.08
CA LEU A 24 -5.73 8.13 -2.96
C LEU A 24 -6.71 9.30 -2.96
N LYS A 25 -7.04 9.87 -4.13
CA LYS A 25 -8.05 10.92 -4.27
C LYS A 25 -9.41 10.46 -3.81
N SER A 26 -9.84 9.26 -4.21
CA SER A 26 -11.12 8.70 -3.78
C SER A 26 -11.20 8.49 -2.27
N LEU A 27 -10.11 8.04 -1.62
CA LEU A 27 -10.08 7.79 -0.18
C LEU A 27 -9.99 9.07 0.67
N TYR A 28 -9.23 10.06 0.20
CA TYR A 28 -8.89 11.25 0.98
C TYR A 28 -9.51 12.55 0.46
N MET A 29 -10.48 12.46 -0.45
CA MET A 29 -11.26 13.63 -0.85
C MET A 29 -12.00 14.20 0.35
N ARG A 30 -12.01 15.52 0.45
CA ARG A 30 -12.77 16.23 1.48
C ARG A 30 -13.51 17.40 0.87
N THR A 31 -14.72 17.64 1.32
CA THR A 31 -15.45 18.86 0.99
C THR A 31 -15.12 19.94 2.02
N THR A 32 -14.71 21.10 1.53
CA THR A 32 -14.46 22.29 2.37
C THR A 32 -15.78 22.87 2.87
N PRO A 33 -15.78 23.67 3.95
CA PRO A 33 -17.00 24.36 4.42
C PRO A 33 -17.67 25.24 3.36
N LYS A 34 -16.93 25.64 2.32
CA LYS A 34 -17.43 26.43 1.18
C LYS A 34 -18.04 25.57 0.06
N GLY A 35 -18.12 24.25 0.23
CA GLY A 35 -18.66 23.31 -0.77
C GLY A 35 -17.64 22.84 -1.82
N ASN A 36 -16.42 23.37 -1.83
CA ASN A 36 -15.39 22.93 -2.79
C ASN A 36 -14.77 21.60 -2.37
N VAL A 37 -14.56 20.69 -3.31
CA VAL A 37 -13.82 19.44 -3.08
C VAL A 37 -12.31 19.72 -3.10
N THR A 38 -11.59 19.19 -2.12
CA THR A 38 -10.13 19.23 -2.05
C THR A 38 -9.53 17.83 -2.06
N PHE A 39 -8.41 17.71 -2.78
CA PHE A 39 -7.59 16.51 -2.87
C PHE A 39 -6.20 16.71 -2.23
N SER A 40 -5.99 17.81 -1.50
CA SER A 40 -4.65 18.18 -1.00
C SER A 40 -4.04 17.10 -0.09
N LYS A 41 -4.86 16.35 0.66
CA LYS A 41 -4.40 15.22 1.46
C LYS A 41 -3.92 14.07 0.58
N ALA A 42 -4.69 13.70 -0.45
CA ALA A 42 -4.31 12.69 -1.42
C ALA A 42 -3.00 13.06 -2.13
N ASP A 43 -2.86 14.31 -2.58
CA ASP A 43 -1.66 14.79 -3.26
C ASP A 43 -0.42 14.74 -2.36
N ARG A 44 -0.57 15.07 -1.07
CA ARG A 44 0.52 14.97 -0.08
C ARG A 44 0.96 13.53 0.12
N ILE A 45 0.02 12.59 0.24
CA ILE A 45 0.32 11.16 0.42
C ILE A 45 0.95 10.59 -0.85
N PHE A 46 0.47 10.99 -2.03
CA PHE A 46 1.04 10.57 -3.30
C PHE A 46 2.49 11.05 -3.48
N ARG A 47 2.81 12.29 -3.10
CA ARG A 47 4.19 12.78 -3.09
C ARG A 47 5.08 11.96 -2.17
N PHE A 48 4.60 11.62 -0.97
CA PHE A 48 5.31 10.75 -0.04
C PHE A 48 5.59 9.37 -0.65
N TYR A 49 4.59 8.77 -1.30
CA TYR A 49 4.77 7.52 -2.05
C TYR A 49 5.85 7.62 -3.14
N ARG A 50 5.85 8.69 -3.94
CA ARG A 50 6.87 8.92 -4.96
C ARG A 50 8.27 9.06 -4.36
N SER A 51 8.40 9.76 -3.22
CA SER A 51 9.67 9.87 -2.49
C SER A 51 10.17 8.51 -2.00
N LEU A 52 9.25 7.64 -1.53
CA LEU A 52 9.63 6.28 -1.13
C LEU A 52 10.15 5.45 -2.31
N ILE A 53 9.59 5.62 -3.51
CA ILE A 53 10.08 4.96 -4.72
C ILE A 53 11.44 5.51 -5.15
N SER A 54 11.62 6.84 -5.12
CA SER A 54 12.84 7.48 -5.61
C SER A 54 14.03 7.30 -4.67
N ASP A 55 13.79 7.53 -3.38
CA ASP A 55 14.86 7.70 -2.39
C ASP A 55 14.93 6.51 -1.42
N GLY A 56 13.88 5.69 -1.35
CA GLY A 56 13.80 4.52 -0.50
C GLY A 56 13.29 4.81 0.91
N TYR A 57 12.77 3.77 1.57
CA TYR A 57 12.15 3.88 2.88
C TYR A 57 13.04 4.54 3.93
N GLU A 58 14.27 4.07 4.07
CA GLU A 58 15.17 4.53 5.13
C GLU A 58 15.63 5.98 4.90
N SER A 59 15.98 6.33 3.66
CA SER A 59 16.36 7.70 3.30
C SER A 59 15.22 8.68 3.58
N VAL A 60 14.00 8.33 3.16
CA VAL A 60 12.82 9.16 3.42
C VAL A 60 12.53 9.24 4.92
N ARG A 61 12.70 8.15 5.66
CA ARG A 61 12.49 8.18 7.12
C ARG A 61 13.46 9.13 7.82
N GLU A 62 14.73 9.12 7.43
CA GLU A 62 15.76 9.98 8.03
C GLU A 62 15.65 11.44 7.55
N SER A 63 15.04 11.72 6.39
CA SER A 63 14.82 13.10 5.92
C SER A 63 13.72 13.86 6.69
N TYR A 64 12.86 13.15 7.43
CA TYR A 64 11.80 13.77 8.24
C TYR A 64 12.34 14.31 9.55
N SER A 65 12.22 15.63 9.75
CA SER A 65 12.56 16.28 11.02
C SER A 65 11.70 15.82 12.20
N VAL A 66 10.43 15.46 11.94
CA VAL A 66 9.50 14.94 12.95
C VAL A 66 9.08 13.53 12.58
N ARG A 67 9.55 12.53 13.35
CA ARG A 67 9.26 11.11 13.13
C ARG A 67 7.77 10.78 13.11
N ALA A 68 6.97 11.42 13.97
CA ALA A 68 5.52 11.21 13.99
C ALA A 68 4.86 11.53 12.64
N SER A 69 5.33 12.56 11.93
CA SER A 69 4.80 12.93 10.62
C SER A 69 5.07 11.86 9.57
N PHE A 70 6.24 11.21 9.62
CA PHE A 70 6.55 10.07 8.76
C PHE A 70 5.59 8.91 9.00
N TYR A 71 5.42 8.50 10.25
CA TYR A 71 4.54 7.38 10.60
C TYR A 71 3.07 7.67 10.30
N ASN A 72 2.63 8.92 10.44
CA ASN A 72 1.29 9.33 10.01
C ASN A 72 1.12 9.09 8.50
N HIS A 73 2.07 9.50 7.66
CA HIS A 73 1.98 9.21 6.21
C HIS A 73 2.08 7.75 5.86
N LEU A 74 2.91 7.00 6.58
CA LEU A 74 2.99 5.55 6.42
C LEU A 74 1.62 4.91 6.71
N ASN A 75 0.98 5.28 7.82
CA ASN A 75 -0.35 4.77 8.19
C ASN A 75 -1.42 5.11 7.14
N GLU A 76 -1.36 6.28 6.53
CA GLU A 76 -2.30 6.67 5.46
C GLU A 76 -2.10 5.81 4.19
N LEU A 77 -0.87 5.38 3.89
CA LEU A 77 -0.63 4.39 2.84
C LEU A 77 -1.11 2.99 3.26
N LEU A 78 -0.95 2.60 4.51
CA LEU A 78 -1.48 1.31 5.01
C LEU A 78 -3.01 1.25 4.87
N VAL A 79 -3.72 2.32 5.25
CA VAL A 79 -5.18 2.45 5.07
C VAL A 79 -5.57 2.40 3.60
N ALA A 80 -4.74 2.93 2.69
CA ALA A 80 -4.96 2.83 1.25
C ALA A 80 -4.72 1.43 0.67
N GLY A 81 -4.32 0.46 1.50
CA GLY A 81 -4.17 -0.96 1.13
C GLY A 81 -2.75 -1.36 0.75
N PHE A 82 -1.74 -0.53 1.02
CA PHE A 82 -0.34 -0.93 0.89
C PHE A 82 0.09 -1.72 2.13
N SER A 83 0.90 -2.77 1.96
CA SER A 83 1.44 -3.50 3.10
C SER A 83 2.72 -2.83 3.63
N LYS A 84 2.97 -2.95 4.94
CA LYS A 84 4.18 -2.40 5.56
C LYS A 84 5.46 -3.00 4.95
N ALA A 85 5.45 -4.30 4.67
CA ALA A 85 6.57 -4.99 4.04
C ALA A 85 6.82 -4.46 2.62
N GLN A 86 5.77 -4.23 1.82
CA GLN A 86 5.90 -3.63 0.49
C GLN A 86 6.59 -2.26 0.56
N ILE A 87 6.20 -1.42 1.51
CA ILE A 87 6.75 -0.07 1.68
C ILE A 87 8.20 -0.12 2.20
N GLN A 88 8.51 -1.01 3.15
CA GLN A 88 9.86 -1.14 3.72
C GLN A 88 10.87 -1.74 2.73
N ASN A 89 10.42 -2.59 1.82
CA ASN A 89 11.25 -3.17 0.76
C ASN A 89 11.58 -2.19 -0.37
N LEU A 90 11.06 -0.95 -0.33
CA LEU A 90 11.44 0.11 -1.25
C LEU A 90 12.88 0.55 -0.93
N GLN A 91 13.85 -0.09 -1.57
CA GLN A 91 15.26 0.29 -1.49
C GLN A 91 15.53 1.34 -2.57
N GLY A 92 15.79 2.58 -2.15
CA GLY A 92 16.04 3.69 -3.06
C GLY A 92 17.32 3.46 -3.83
N GLN A 93 17.17 2.99 -5.06
CA GLN A 93 18.15 3.07 -6.13
C GLN A 93 17.42 2.72 -7.42
N GLY A 94 17.43 3.67 -8.33
CA GLY A 94 16.57 3.69 -9.50
C GLY A 94 16.71 2.49 -10.43
N LYS A 95 15.62 2.27 -11.17
CA LYS A 95 15.48 1.53 -12.43
C LYS A 95 15.27 0.02 -12.38
N ASP A 96 15.64 -0.70 -11.31
CA ASP A 96 15.46 -2.17 -11.27
C ASP A 96 14.59 -2.70 -10.13
N ASN A 97 13.86 -1.82 -9.43
CA ASN A 97 12.91 -2.20 -8.38
C ASN A 97 11.62 -2.77 -8.98
N VAL A 98 11.71 -3.95 -9.59
CA VAL A 98 10.56 -4.82 -9.77
C VAL A 98 10.14 -5.25 -8.37
N ILE A 99 9.30 -4.46 -7.71
CA ILE A 99 8.63 -4.87 -6.47
C ILE A 99 7.81 -6.09 -6.87
N PRO A 100 8.10 -7.31 -6.40
CA PRO A 100 7.12 -8.37 -6.53
C PRO A 100 5.94 -7.90 -5.71
N LEU A 101 4.85 -7.52 -6.37
CA LEU A 101 3.58 -7.30 -5.72
C LEU A 101 3.21 -8.64 -5.09
N LEU A 102 3.63 -8.84 -3.84
CA LEU A 102 3.05 -9.84 -2.99
C LEU A 102 1.57 -9.48 -2.95
N GLN A 103 0.80 -10.25 -3.71
CA GLN A 103 -0.64 -10.30 -3.66
C GLN A 103 -0.99 -10.26 -2.17
N VAL A 104 -1.65 -9.18 -1.75
CA VAL A 104 -2.19 -9.08 -0.40
C VAL A 104 -3.22 -10.20 -0.34
N ILE A 105 -2.81 -11.35 0.20
CA ILE A 105 -3.75 -12.38 0.61
C ILE A 105 -4.47 -11.71 1.77
N ASN A 106 -5.63 -11.12 1.49
CA ASN A 106 -6.63 -10.85 2.51
C ASN A 106 -7.04 -12.22 3.04
N VAL A 107 -6.32 -12.71 4.03
CA VAL A 107 -6.77 -13.83 4.84
C VAL A 107 -7.89 -13.24 5.68
N ASP A 108 -9.12 -13.50 5.26
CA ASP A 108 -10.30 -13.28 6.08
C ASP A 108 -10.22 -14.27 7.26
N PHE A 109 -9.83 -13.75 8.43
CA PHE A 109 -9.70 -14.55 9.63
C PHE A 109 -11.06 -14.85 10.28
N ASP A 110 -12.14 -14.21 9.81
CA ASP A 110 -13.47 -14.40 10.38
C ASP A 110 -14.10 -15.73 9.91
N ASN A 111 -13.62 -16.28 8.79
CA ASN A 111 -14.11 -17.53 8.21
C ASN A 111 -13.00 -18.57 7.94
N GLN A 112 -12.12 -18.78 8.92
CA GLN A 112 -11.04 -19.79 8.86
C GLN A 112 -11.52 -21.25 8.93
N ARG A 113 -12.82 -21.46 9.15
CA ARG A 113 -13.40 -22.78 9.34
C ARG A 113 -14.17 -23.16 8.08
N PRO A 114 -13.84 -24.26 7.41
CA PRO A 114 -14.67 -24.79 6.34
C PRO A 114 -16.07 -25.12 6.88
N ASP A 115 -17.10 -25.06 6.03
CA ASP A 115 -18.51 -25.30 6.41
C ASP A 115 -18.73 -26.66 7.12
N TRP A 116 -17.81 -27.61 6.96
CA TRP A 116 -17.85 -28.93 7.58
C TRP A 116 -17.29 -28.99 9.01
N TYR A 117 -16.75 -27.88 9.55
CA TYR A 117 -16.13 -27.87 10.88
C TYR A 117 -17.17 -27.74 12.00
N VAL A 118 -17.20 -28.72 12.91
CA VAL A 118 -17.98 -28.68 14.15
C VAL A 118 -17.02 -28.57 15.32
N GLU A 119 -17.18 -27.54 16.15
CA GLU A 119 -16.35 -27.34 17.34
C GLU A 119 -16.65 -28.41 18.39
N PRO A 120 -15.61 -29.10 18.94
CA PRO A 120 -15.83 -30.15 19.93
C PRO A 120 -16.40 -29.54 21.21
N GLN A 121 -17.51 -30.10 21.71
CA GLN A 121 -18.02 -29.76 23.03
C GLN A 121 -17.06 -30.32 24.08
N VAL A 122 -16.47 -29.44 24.88
CA VAL A 122 -15.69 -29.83 26.06
C VAL A 122 -16.67 -30.45 27.06
N GLY A 123 -16.44 -31.71 27.40
CA GLY A 123 -17.20 -32.46 28.40
C GLY A 123 -16.87 -32.07 29.83
#